data_AF-A0A4S2KTL4-F1
#
_entry.id   AF-A0A4S2KTL4-F1
#
_cell.length_a   1.000
_cell.length_b   1.000
_cell.length_c   1.000
_cell.angle_alpha   90.00
_cell.angle_beta   90.00
_cell.angle_gamma   90.00
#
_symmetry.space_group_name_H-M   'P 1'
#
loop_
_entity.id
_entity.type
_entity.pdbx_description
1 polymer ?
#
loop_
_entity_poly.entity_id
_entity_poly.type
_entity_poly.pdbx_seq_one_letter_code
_entity_poly.pdbx_strand_id
1 'polypeptide(L)'
;MTLIYITTGYYRVNYDTKNWLKIASYLNSKNYKKIHVLNRAQIIDDAFYFTMTSQLNASIFWELTKYLRQETEYVAWYPMIKVLERISYIFHFPDESEYFKTIILEQLEPFLQTIGYNENRNDSYSIKCLRQEAVKWACVLNDSSCKTMALNKLQQHLTNPVRHKLLPGWKKWTYCNGLLIANETVLMSVYYIYAKEIRSKRDTKISLEFLTCSKHFYMNSITMFEDIREETINNINFFHYNVAKHAKDNSVLDYILENWEKVKPKEIKMTTALIDIINHVYSKEQLDKIMEFVKNLKLEPLFIDYSILESINSILFSKVKIFIINLKVLSHLHKNVASSVFIIELVQLCMSHIHS
;
A
#
# COMPACT_ATOMS: atom_id res chain seq x y z
N MET A 1 35.78 10.61 15.91
CA MET A 1 34.32 10.44 15.97
C MET A 1 34.08 9.00 16.34
N THR A 2 34.00 8.72 17.65
CA THR A 2 33.82 7.38 18.18
C THR A 2 32.34 7.07 18.04
N LEU A 3 31.93 6.44 16.93
CA LEU A 3 30.63 5.79 16.86
C LEU A 3 30.63 4.71 17.94
N ILE A 4 29.68 4.82 18.87
CA ILE A 4 29.54 3.89 20.00
C ILE A 4 29.58 2.48 19.44
N TYR A 5 30.56 1.71 19.93
CA TYR A 5 30.71 0.31 19.62
C TYR A 5 29.59 -0.43 20.34
N ILE A 6 28.79 -1.16 19.53
CA ILE A 6 27.78 -2.14 19.94
C ILE A 6 26.46 -1.54 20.42
N THR A 7 25.40 -1.92 19.71
CA THR A 7 23.98 -1.79 20.07
C THR A 7 23.60 -2.64 21.29
N THR A 8 24.32 -2.52 22.40
CA THR A 8 24.02 -3.17 23.70
C THR A 8 23.38 -2.20 24.70
N GLY A 9 23.38 -0.90 24.41
CA GLY A 9 22.72 0.11 25.23
C GLY A 9 21.24 0.23 24.88
N TYR A 10 20.36 0.19 25.88
CA TYR A 10 18.92 0.45 25.71
C TYR A 10 18.63 1.96 25.69
N TYR A 11 19.21 2.67 24.72
CA TYR A 11 19.03 4.11 24.55
C TYR A 11 19.13 4.52 23.07
N ARG A 12 18.47 5.64 22.73
CA ARG A 12 18.58 6.30 21.42
C ARG A 12 19.69 7.34 21.45
N VAL A 13 20.39 7.53 20.34
CA VAL A 13 21.49 8.52 20.24
C VAL A 13 21.06 9.67 19.35
N ASN A 14 20.97 10.87 19.93
CA ASN A 14 20.73 12.09 19.17
C ASN A 14 22.04 12.86 18.98
N TYR A 15 22.22 13.44 17.80
CA TYR A 15 23.34 14.30 17.45
C TYR A 15 22.84 15.71 17.14
N ASP A 16 23.71 16.72 17.20
CA ASP A 16 23.39 18.01 16.60
C ASP A 16 23.31 17.91 15.06
N THR A 17 22.66 18.89 14.44
CA THR A 17 22.46 18.97 12.99
C THR A 17 23.74 18.78 12.18
N LYS A 18 24.86 19.36 12.63
CA LYS A 18 26.14 19.28 11.89
C LYS A 18 26.68 17.85 11.92
N ASN A 19 26.56 17.16 13.05
CA ASN A 19 26.97 15.77 13.17
C ASN A 19 26.04 14.81 12.40
N TRP A 20 24.72 15.02 12.42
CA TRP A 20 23.81 14.25 11.58
C TRP A 20 24.14 14.37 10.09
N LEU A 21 24.42 15.58 9.60
CA LEU A 21 24.80 15.80 8.20
C LEU A 21 26.15 15.17 7.83
N LYS A 22 27.11 15.12 8.76
CA LYS A 22 28.36 14.37 8.56
C LYS A 22 28.11 12.87 8.46
N ILE A 23 27.22 12.32 9.29
CA ILE A 23 26.82 10.91 9.22
C ILE A 23 26.16 10.63 7.86
N ALA A 24 25.21 11.48 7.43
CA ALA A 24 24.57 11.35 6.13
C ALA A 24 25.59 11.36 4.98
N SER A 25 26.53 12.31 4.99
CA SER A 25 27.61 12.38 3.99
C SER A 25 28.47 11.11 3.98
N TYR A 26 28.81 10.56 5.15
CA TYR A 26 29.59 9.34 5.26
C TYR A 26 28.82 8.11 4.77
N LEU A 27 27.55 7.97 5.14
CA LEU A 27 26.68 6.88 4.69
C LEU A 27 26.51 6.90 3.17
N ASN A 28 26.41 8.09 2.55
CA ASN A 28 26.32 8.23 1.10
C ASN A 28 27.65 8.01 0.35
N SER A 29 28.76 7.78 1.07
CA SER A 29 30.06 7.47 0.47
C SER A 29 30.21 5.98 0.14
N LYS A 30 31.24 5.63 -0.65
CA LYS A 30 31.62 4.23 -0.90
C LYS A 30 32.11 3.49 0.35
N ASN A 31 32.42 4.21 1.42
CA ASN A 31 32.98 3.66 2.66
C ASN A 31 31.92 3.34 3.72
N TYR A 32 30.63 3.44 3.41
CA TYR A 32 29.53 3.29 4.39
C TYR A 32 29.61 1.98 5.19
N LYS A 33 30.10 0.89 4.58
CA LYS A 33 30.28 -0.42 5.23
C LYS A 33 31.30 -0.43 6.37
N LYS A 34 32.12 0.62 6.52
CA LYS A 34 32.99 0.79 7.71
C LYS A 34 32.18 1.09 8.97
N ILE A 35 30.96 1.63 8.85
CA ILE A 35 30.00 1.68 9.94
C ILE A 35 29.34 0.30 10.01
N HIS A 36 29.39 -0.35 11.17
CA HIS A 36 28.79 -1.66 11.37
C HIS A 36 27.29 -1.66 11.01
N VAL A 37 26.78 -2.75 10.41
CA VAL A 37 25.39 -2.84 9.91
C VAL A 37 24.34 -2.51 10.97
N LEU A 38 24.56 -2.94 12.22
CA LEU A 38 23.67 -2.63 13.35
C LEU A 38 23.64 -1.13 13.66
N ASN A 39 24.77 -0.44 13.55
CA ASN A 39 24.83 1.00 13.78
C ASN A 39 24.17 1.75 12.62
N ARG A 40 24.29 1.26 11.38
CA ARG A 40 23.56 1.83 10.23
C ARG A 40 22.05 1.68 10.38
N ALA A 41 21.59 0.53 10.87
CA ALA A 41 20.19 0.33 11.21
C ALA A 41 19.73 1.27 12.33
N GLN A 42 20.49 1.35 13.44
CA GLN A 42 20.17 2.24 14.56
C GLN A 42 20.10 3.71 14.12
N ILE A 43 21.02 4.17 13.27
CA ILE A 43 21.02 5.55 12.75
C ILE A 43 19.69 5.89 12.07
N ILE A 44 19.15 4.99 11.25
CA ILE A 44 17.88 5.22 10.55
C ILE A 44 16.69 5.15 11.51
N ASP A 45 16.70 4.20 12.45
CA ASP A 45 15.63 4.07 13.46
C ASP A 45 15.57 5.30 14.41
N ASP A 46 16.73 5.72 14.93
CA ASP A 46 16.85 6.88 15.81
C ASP A 46 16.50 8.17 15.07
N ALA A 47 16.99 8.36 13.84
CA ALA A 47 16.65 9.54 13.04
C ALA A 47 15.13 9.62 12.79
N PHE A 48 14.49 8.50 12.45
CA PHE A 48 13.05 8.46 12.27
C PHE A 48 12.30 8.83 13.56
N TYR A 49 12.69 8.25 14.70
CA TYR A 49 12.11 8.58 15.99
C TYR A 49 12.20 10.08 16.28
N PHE A 50 13.40 10.67 16.15
CA PHE A 50 13.59 12.09 16.43
C PHE A 50 12.85 12.99 15.45
N THR A 51 12.66 12.57 14.20
CA THR A 51 11.77 13.28 13.25
C THR A 51 10.31 13.24 13.72
N MET A 52 9.82 12.08 14.15
CA MET A 52 8.45 11.93 14.66
C MET A 52 8.20 12.71 15.96
N THR A 53 9.21 12.89 16.79
CA THR A 53 9.15 13.72 18.00
C THR A 53 9.55 15.18 17.75
N SER A 54 9.72 15.61 16.49
CA SER A 54 10.08 16.98 16.10
C SER A 54 11.42 17.49 16.69
N GLN A 55 12.32 16.58 17.03
CA GLN A 55 13.68 16.85 17.51
C GLN A 55 14.73 16.81 16.38
N LEU A 56 14.38 16.26 15.21
CA LEU A 56 15.20 16.23 14.01
C LEU A 56 14.39 16.73 12.81
N ASN A 57 14.96 17.64 12.01
CA ASN A 57 14.33 18.07 10.77
C ASN A 57 14.19 16.89 9.80
N ALA A 58 12.99 16.67 9.23
CA ALA A 58 12.75 15.57 8.31
C ALA A 58 13.67 15.60 7.07
N SER A 59 14.19 16.79 6.69
CA SER A 59 15.21 16.91 5.63
C SER A 59 16.42 16.04 5.89
N ILE A 60 16.91 16.06 7.13
CA ILE A 60 18.11 15.35 7.56
C ILE A 60 17.83 13.85 7.56
N PHE A 61 16.63 13.44 7.98
CA PHE A 61 16.20 12.05 7.87
C PHE A 61 16.25 11.57 6.40
N TRP A 62 15.70 12.35 5.47
CA TRP A 62 15.75 11.99 4.05
C TRP A 62 17.19 11.93 3.51
N GLU A 63 18.04 12.89 3.86
CA GLU A 63 19.47 12.85 3.50
C GLU A 63 20.19 11.60 4.04
N LEU A 64 19.85 11.17 5.27
CA LEU A 64 20.39 9.95 5.87
C LEU A 64 19.96 8.71 5.08
N THR A 65 18.67 8.61 4.70
CA THR A 65 18.14 7.41 4.01
C THR A 65 18.67 7.21 2.60
N LYS A 66 19.14 8.26 1.90
CA LYS A 66 19.62 8.18 0.51
C LYS A 66 20.65 7.08 0.26
N TYR A 67 21.48 6.73 1.25
CA TYR A 67 22.46 5.64 1.10
C TYR A 67 21.84 4.26 0.93
N LEU A 68 20.57 4.06 1.27
CA LEU A 68 19.91 2.77 1.16
C LEU A 68 19.90 2.26 -0.29
N ARG A 69 19.97 3.17 -1.28
CA ARG A 69 20.14 2.84 -2.70
C ARG A 69 21.36 1.97 -3.03
N GLN A 70 22.38 1.97 -2.17
CA GLN A 70 23.61 1.16 -2.29
C GLN A 70 23.74 0.09 -1.20
N GLU A 71 22.78 -0.03 -0.27
CA GLU A 71 22.80 -0.95 0.85
C GLU A 71 22.23 -2.32 0.46
N THR A 72 22.94 -3.39 0.80
CA THR A 72 22.54 -4.77 0.44
C THR A 72 22.29 -5.66 1.67
N GLU A 73 22.52 -5.16 2.88
CA GLU A 73 22.25 -5.89 4.11
C GLU A 73 20.84 -5.62 4.63
N TYR A 74 20.01 -6.67 4.73
CA TYR A 74 18.62 -6.60 5.19
C TYR A 74 18.48 -5.86 6.53
N VAL A 75 19.41 -6.08 7.46
CA VAL A 75 19.39 -5.49 8.80
C VAL A 75 19.42 -3.96 8.76
N ALA A 76 20.21 -3.36 7.86
CA ALA A 76 20.28 -1.90 7.71
C ALA A 76 19.02 -1.32 7.04
N TRP A 77 18.35 -2.10 6.19
CA TRP A 77 17.08 -1.73 5.57
C TRP A 77 15.86 -1.90 6.48
N TYR A 78 15.93 -2.78 7.47
CA TYR A 78 14.80 -3.12 8.33
C TYR A 78 14.10 -1.91 8.97
N PRO A 79 14.81 -0.91 9.54
CA PRO A 79 14.17 0.31 10.03
C PRO A 79 13.39 1.05 8.95
N MET A 80 13.95 1.17 7.75
CA MET A 80 13.26 1.83 6.63
C MET A 80 12.01 1.05 6.21
N ILE A 81 12.05 -0.29 6.20
CA ILE A 81 10.86 -1.12 5.94
C ILE A 81 9.77 -0.81 6.98
N LYS A 82 10.13 -0.66 8.27
CA LYS A 82 9.17 -0.28 9.33
C LYS A 82 8.64 1.14 9.17
N VAL A 83 9.46 2.06 8.68
CA VAL A 83 9.01 3.41 8.31
C VAL A 83 7.98 3.34 7.18
N LEU A 84 8.25 2.57 6.12
CA LEU A 84 7.31 2.37 5.00
C LEU A 84 6.00 1.75 5.47
N GLU A 85 6.04 0.69 6.30
CA GLU A 85 4.84 0.08 6.89
C GLU A 85 4.00 1.08 7.68
N ARG A 86 4.65 1.97 8.44
CA ARG A 86 3.97 2.95 9.29
C ARG A 86 3.29 4.05 8.47
N ILE A 87 3.91 4.50 7.39
CA ILE A 87 3.43 5.64 6.60
C ILE A 87 2.68 5.23 5.33
N SER A 88 2.55 3.93 5.04
CA SER A 88 1.92 3.43 3.81
C SER A 88 0.48 3.90 3.64
N TYR A 89 -0.20 4.20 4.75
CA TYR A 89 -1.54 4.77 4.73
C TYR A 89 -1.60 6.07 3.91
N ILE A 90 -0.56 6.92 3.98
CA ILE A 90 -0.47 8.18 3.23
C ILE A 90 -0.43 7.94 1.71
N PHE A 91 0.07 6.81 1.22
CA PHE A 91 0.22 6.58 -0.22
C PHE A 91 -1.10 6.49 -0.98
N HIS A 92 -2.20 6.32 -0.26
CA HIS A 92 -3.55 6.32 -0.80
C HIS A 92 -4.09 7.73 -1.09
N PHE A 93 -3.43 8.77 -0.58
CA PHE A 93 -3.76 10.18 -0.81
C PHE A 93 -2.89 10.69 -1.97
N PRO A 94 -3.41 10.74 -3.21
CA PRO A 94 -2.58 10.92 -4.40
C PRO A 94 -1.83 12.25 -4.41
N ASP A 95 -2.50 13.36 -4.08
CA ASP A 95 -1.94 14.70 -4.16
C ASP A 95 -0.81 14.92 -3.14
N GLU A 96 -0.96 14.35 -1.94
CA GLU A 96 -0.03 14.57 -0.82
C GLU A 96 1.13 13.56 -0.79
N SER A 97 1.03 12.44 -1.51
CA SER A 97 2.01 11.35 -1.45
C SER A 97 2.94 11.23 -2.65
N GLU A 98 2.71 11.95 -3.74
CA GLU A 98 3.44 11.75 -4.99
C GLU A 98 4.95 12.03 -4.85
N TYR A 99 5.31 13.19 -4.31
CA TYR A 99 6.71 13.54 -4.08
C TYR A 99 7.45 12.51 -3.20
N PHE A 100 6.73 11.93 -2.24
CA PHE A 100 7.25 10.94 -1.33
C PHE A 100 7.51 9.60 -1.99
N LYS A 101 6.58 9.17 -2.85
CA LYS A 101 6.75 7.98 -3.68
C LYS A 101 8.01 8.11 -4.51
N THR A 102 8.25 9.28 -5.11
CA THR A 102 9.47 9.56 -5.89
C THR A 102 10.75 9.39 -5.06
N ILE A 103 10.86 9.99 -3.87
CA ILE A 103 12.06 9.86 -3.02
C ILE A 103 12.37 8.41 -2.66
N ILE A 104 11.35 7.60 -2.38
CA ILE A 104 11.58 6.19 -2.05
C ILE A 104 11.96 5.38 -3.29
N LEU A 105 11.31 5.65 -4.43
CA LEU A 105 11.63 4.99 -5.69
C LEU A 105 13.07 5.30 -6.14
N GLU A 106 13.56 6.52 -5.94
CA GLU A 106 14.97 6.89 -6.15
C GLU A 106 15.96 6.06 -5.30
N GLN A 107 15.51 5.41 -4.23
CA GLN A 107 16.30 4.50 -3.42
C GLN A 107 16.09 3.03 -3.82
N LEU A 108 14.84 2.62 -4.06
CA LEU A 108 14.51 1.24 -4.41
C LEU A 108 14.97 0.86 -5.82
N GLU A 109 14.84 1.75 -6.80
CA GLU A 109 15.18 1.44 -8.19
C GLU A 109 16.67 1.12 -8.38
N PRO A 110 17.64 1.94 -7.91
CA PRO A 110 19.06 1.60 -8.04
C PRO A 110 19.42 0.33 -7.27
N PHE A 111 18.79 0.11 -6.12
CA PHE A 111 18.96 -1.11 -5.35
C PHE A 111 18.48 -2.34 -6.16
N LEU A 112 17.28 -2.29 -6.73
CA LEU A 112 16.70 -3.36 -7.54
C LEU A 112 17.45 -3.58 -8.86
N GLN A 113 18.03 -2.55 -9.45
CA GLN A 113 18.95 -2.67 -10.59
C GLN A 113 20.23 -3.43 -10.21
N THR A 114 20.71 -3.25 -8.98
CA THR A 114 21.91 -3.93 -8.47
C THR A 114 21.66 -5.40 -8.17
N ILE A 115 20.53 -5.73 -7.52
CA ILE A 115 20.26 -7.09 -7.02
C ILE A 115 19.35 -7.93 -7.93
N GLY A 116 18.69 -7.29 -8.91
CA GLY A 116 17.71 -7.89 -9.81
C GLY A 116 16.37 -8.26 -9.16
N TYR A 117 15.36 -8.53 -10.00
CA TYR A 117 14.01 -8.94 -9.59
C TYR A 117 13.87 -10.46 -9.39
N ASN A 118 14.80 -11.26 -9.91
CA ASN A 118 14.79 -12.71 -9.81
C ASN A 118 15.75 -13.19 -8.74
N GLU A 119 15.33 -14.20 -7.97
CA GLU A 119 16.22 -14.84 -7.00
C GLU A 119 17.25 -15.70 -7.72
N ASN A 120 18.51 -15.59 -7.30
CA ASN A 120 19.59 -16.47 -7.74
C ASN A 120 19.78 -17.63 -6.75
N ARG A 121 20.30 -18.76 -7.23
CA ARG A 121 20.60 -19.91 -6.36
C ARG A 121 21.64 -19.58 -5.29
N ASN A 122 22.57 -18.69 -5.61
CA ASN A 122 23.66 -18.27 -4.74
C ASN A 122 23.30 -17.11 -3.81
N ASP A 123 22.06 -16.61 -3.89
CA ASP A 123 21.59 -15.54 -3.01
C ASP A 123 21.49 -16.05 -1.57
N SER A 124 22.05 -15.27 -0.63
CA SER A 124 21.82 -15.48 0.80
C SER A 124 20.33 -15.38 1.14
N TYR A 125 19.92 -15.97 2.25
CA TYR A 125 18.53 -15.83 2.70
C TYR A 125 18.14 -14.36 2.91
N SER A 126 19.03 -13.56 3.51
CA SER A 126 18.81 -12.14 3.78
C SER A 126 18.60 -11.31 2.51
N ILE A 127 19.34 -11.56 1.43
CA ILE A 127 19.15 -10.81 0.17
C ILE A 127 17.83 -11.21 -0.52
N LYS A 128 17.38 -12.47 -0.39
CA LYS A 128 16.06 -12.91 -0.88
C LYS A 128 14.93 -12.17 -0.15
N CYS A 129 15.00 -12.10 1.18
CA CYS A 129 14.02 -11.35 1.98
C CYS A 129 14.03 -9.86 1.63
N LEU A 130 15.21 -9.25 1.51
CA LEU A 130 15.32 -7.83 1.15
C LEU A 130 14.74 -7.55 -0.23
N ARG A 131 15.01 -8.41 -1.21
CA ARG A 131 14.44 -8.31 -2.56
C ARG A 131 12.92 -8.36 -2.53
N GLN A 132 12.34 -9.30 -1.78
CA GLN A 132 10.88 -9.42 -1.69
C GLN A 132 10.25 -8.15 -1.11
N GLU A 133 10.84 -7.57 -0.06
CA GLU A 133 10.37 -6.30 0.50
C GLU A 133 10.55 -5.12 -0.47
N ALA A 134 11.72 -4.99 -1.10
CA ALA A 134 11.98 -3.90 -2.03
C ALA A 134 11.04 -3.92 -3.25
N VAL A 135 10.84 -5.11 -3.83
CA VAL A 135 9.92 -5.32 -4.95
C VAL A 135 8.45 -5.11 -4.53
N LYS A 136 8.06 -5.56 -3.33
CA LYS A 136 6.73 -5.28 -2.77
C LYS A 136 6.49 -3.76 -2.66
N TRP A 137 7.43 -3.02 -2.08
CA TRP A 137 7.29 -1.58 -1.90
C TRP A 137 7.32 -0.82 -3.23
N ALA A 138 8.18 -1.20 -4.18
CA ALA A 138 8.18 -0.60 -5.52
C ALA A 138 6.79 -0.67 -6.19
N CYS A 139 6.14 -1.84 -6.13
CA CYS A 139 4.79 -2.00 -6.68
C CYS A 139 3.72 -1.23 -5.90
N VAL A 140 3.81 -1.18 -4.56
CA VAL A 140 2.90 -0.36 -3.73
C VAL A 140 3.01 1.14 -4.09
N LEU A 141 4.22 1.60 -4.41
CA LEU A 141 4.52 2.96 -4.84
C LEU A 141 4.23 3.20 -6.34
N ASN A 142 3.53 2.27 -6.99
CA ASN A 142 3.06 2.38 -8.37
C ASN A 142 4.16 2.28 -9.46
N ASP A 143 5.35 1.76 -9.15
CA ASP A 143 6.43 1.59 -10.13
C ASP A 143 6.02 0.67 -11.30
N SER A 144 6.25 1.17 -12.51
CA SER A 144 5.94 0.49 -13.77
C SER A 144 6.84 -0.72 -14.01
N SER A 145 8.12 -0.64 -13.62
CA SER A 145 9.09 -1.73 -13.79
C SER A 145 8.68 -2.93 -12.94
N CYS A 146 8.30 -2.68 -11.68
CA CYS A 146 7.81 -3.69 -10.77
C CYS A 146 6.61 -4.46 -11.33
N LYS A 147 5.58 -3.75 -11.83
CA LYS A 147 4.39 -4.38 -12.42
C LYS A 147 4.73 -5.18 -13.68
N THR A 148 5.58 -4.64 -14.54
CA THR A 148 6.03 -5.32 -15.76
C THR A 148 6.77 -6.61 -15.43
N MET A 149 7.65 -6.59 -14.43
CA MET A 149 8.35 -7.80 -13.97
C MET A 149 7.40 -8.82 -13.34
N ALA A 150 6.37 -8.38 -12.62
CA ALA A 150 5.34 -9.27 -12.09
C ALA A 150 4.55 -9.94 -13.22
N LEU A 151 4.14 -9.19 -14.24
CA LEU A 151 3.44 -9.72 -15.41
C LEU A 151 4.30 -10.73 -16.17
N ASN A 152 5.56 -10.41 -16.45
CA ASN A 152 6.49 -11.31 -17.13
C ASN A 152 6.64 -12.63 -16.36
N LYS A 153 6.80 -12.56 -15.04
CA LYS A 153 6.92 -13.75 -14.17
C LYS A 153 5.62 -14.56 -14.15
N LEU A 154 4.47 -13.89 -14.15
CA LEU A 154 3.16 -14.55 -14.25
C LEU A 154 3.01 -15.29 -15.58
N GLN A 155 3.32 -14.65 -16.70
CA GLN A 155 3.24 -15.27 -18.02
C GLN A 155 4.16 -16.49 -18.15
N GLN A 156 5.42 -16.38 -17.68
CA GLN A 156 6.34 -17.52 -17.65
C GLN A 156 5.79 -18.69 -16.81
N HIS A 157 5.21 -18.38 -15.64
CA HIS A 157 4.56 -19.38 -14.80
C HIS A 157 3.40 -20.07 -15.51
N LEU A 158 2.53 -19.31 -16.19
CA LEU A 158 1.39 -19.85 -16.92
C LEU A 158 1.81 -20.75 -18.09
N THR A 159 2.89 -20.40 -18.82
CA THR A 159 3.40 -21.20 -19.93
C THR A 159 3.95 -22.56 -19.48
N ASN A 160 4.66 -22.60 -18.34
CA ASN A 160 5.15 -23.86 -17.78
C ASN A 160 5.26 -23.80 -16.25
N PRO A 161 4.18 -24.16 -15.52
CA PRO A 161 4.13 -24.06 -14.07
C PRO A 161 5.16 -24.94 -13.33
N VAL A 162 5.61 -26.02 -13.98
CA VAL A 162 6.61 -26.96 -13.42
C VAL A 162 8.01 -26.35 -13.50
N ARG A 163 8.38 -25.84 -14.68
CA ARG A 163 9.68 -25.20 -14.91
C ARG A 163 9.78 -23.84 -14.21
N HIS A 164 8.73 -23.05 -14.27
CA HIS A 164 8.65 -21.70 -13.71
C HIS A 164 7.81 -21.71 -12.43
N LYS A 165 8.18 -22.58 -11.49
CA LYS A 165 7.45 -22.73 -10.22
C LYS A 165 7.50 -21.44 -9.40
N LEU A 166 6.33 -20.93 -8.99
CA LEU A 166 6.23 -19.82 -8.05
C LEU A 166 6.37 -20.32 -6.61
N LEU A 167 7.35 -19.77 -5.89
CA LEU A 167 7.47 -19.98 -4.45
C LEU A 167 6.33 -19.25 -3.71
N PRO A 168 5.89 -19.74 -2.53
CA PRO A 168 4.78 -19.14 -1.79
C PRO A 168 4.91 -17.63 -1.57
N GLY A 169 6.10 -17.15 -1.17
CA GLY A 169 6.35 -15.73 -0.91
C GLY A 169 6.20 -14.82 -2.15
N TRP A 170 6.30 -15.37 -3.36
CA TRP A 170 6.16 -14.61 -4.60
C TRP A 170 4.75 -14.61 -5.18
N LYS A 171 3.86 -15.51 -4.74
CA LYS A 171 2.53 -15.66 -5.34
C LYS A 171 1.73 -14.36 -5.33
N LYS A 172 1.60 -13.72 -4.17
CA LYS A 172 0.82 -12.48 -4.03
C LYS A 172 1.38 -11.37 -4.93
N TRP A 173 2.70 -11.19 -4.92
CA TRP A 173 3.34 -10.18 -5.76
C TRP A 173 3.15 -10.47 -7.26
N THR A 174 3.41 -11.70 -7.70
CA THR A 174 3.36 -12.10 -9.12
C THR A 174 1.93 -12.02 -9.67
N TYR A 175 0.97 -12.67 -9.00
CA TYR A 175 -0.40 -12.68 -9.51
C TYR A 175 -1.05 -11.30 -9.41
N CYS A 176 -1.00 -10.65 -8.24
CA CYS A 176 -1.75 -9.39 -8.05
C CYS A 176 -1.19 -8.27 -8.93
N ASN A 177 0.14 -8.03 -8.90
CA ASN A 177 0.74 -6.95 -9.69
C ASN A 177 0.82 -7.28 -11.18
N GLY A 178 0.92 -8.56 -11.55
CA GLY A 178 0.83 -8.97 -12.95
C GLY A 178 -0.57 -8.74 -13.51
N LEU A 179 -1.61 -9.14 -12.78
CA LEU A 179 -3.01 -8.99 -13.21
C LEU A 179 -3.50 -7.53 -13.24
N LEU A 180 -2.85 -6.63 -12.50
CA LEU A 180 -3.14 -5.20 -12.55
C LEU A 180 -2.98 -4.60 -13.96
N ILE A 181 -2.02 -5.11 -14.74
CA ILE A 181 -1.69 -4.62 -16.09
C ILE A 181 -1.84 -5.69 -17.18
N ALA A 182 -2.39 -6.86 -16.82
CA ALA A 182 -2.57 -7.97 -17.74
C ALA A 182 -3.68 -7.69 -18.75
N ASN A 183 -3.53 -8.23 -19.95
CA ASN A 183 -4.62 -8.30 -20.92
C ASN A 183 -5.64 -9.39 -20.55
N GLU A 184 -6.77 -9.38 -21.27
CA GLU A 184 -7.86 -10.33 -21.05
C GLU A 184 -7.41 -11.79 -21.19
N THR A 185 -6.54 -12.11 -22.15
CA THR A 185 -6.05 -13.49 -22.34
C THR A 185 -5.34 -14.05 -21.10
N VAL A 186 -4.45 -13.25 -20.51
CA VAL A 186 -3.73 -13.64 -19.29
C VAL A 186 -4.70 -13.75 -18.11
N LEU A 187 -5.61 -12.78 -17.96
CA LEU A 187 -6.63 -12.81 -16.91
C LEU A 187 -7.50 -14.07 -16.99
N MET A 188 -8.00 -14.39 -18.19
CA MET A 188 -8.81 -15.58 -18.42
C MET A 188 -8.05 -16.87 -18.12
N SER A 189 -6.75 -16.92 -18.47
CA SER A 189 -5.90 -18.07 -18.14
C SER A 189 -5.80 -18.31 -16.63
N VAL A 190 -5.62 -17.24 -15.84
CA VAL A 190 -5.60 -17.35 -14.37
C VAL A 190 -6.97 -17.75 -13.82
N TYR A 191 -8.05 -17.17 -14.35
CA TYR A 191 -9.41 -17.50 -13.97
C TYR A 191 -9.75 -18.97 -14.21
N TYR A 192 -9.40 -19.53 -15.38
CA TYR A 192 -9.67 -20.94 -15.67
C TYR A 192 -8.93 -21.89 -14.72
N ILE A 193 -7.71 -21.56 -14.32
CA ILE A 193 -6.97 -22.35 -13.32
C ILE A 193 -7.70 -22.28 -11.97
N TYR A 194 -8.08 -21.08 -11.53
CA TYR A 194 -8.83 -20.88 -10.29
C TYR A 194 -10.17 -21.65 -10.29
N ALA A 195 -10.95 -21.53 -11.35
CA ALA A 195 -12.21 -22.24 -11.56
C ALA A 195 -12.06 -23.76 -11.45
N LYS A 196 -11.01 -24.29 -12.10
CA LYS A 196 -10.70 -25.73 -12.06
C LYS A 196 -10.30 -26.20 -10.66
N GLU A 197 -9.48 -25.42 -9.94
CA GLU A 197 -9.06 -25.76 -8.58
C GLU A 197 -10.25 -25.83 -7.62
N ILE A 198 -11.14 -24.84 -7.69
CA ILE A 198 -12.38 -24.80 -6.90
C ILE A 198 -13.27 -26.00 -7.19
N ARG A 199 -13.58 -26.29 -8.45
CA ARG A 199 -14.42 -27.45 -8.83
C ARG A 199 -13.82 -28.77 -8.34
N SER A 200 -12.50 -28.86 -8.31
CA SER A 200 -11.79 -30.06 -7.85
C SER A 200 -11.69 -30.20 -6.33
N LYS A 201 -12.24 -29.26 -5.53
CA LYS A 201 -12.13 -29.20 -4.05
C LYS A 201 -10.69 -29.37 -3.54
N ARG A 202 -9.70 -28.99 -4.36
CA ARG A 202 -8.29 -28.96 -3.95
C ARG A 202 -8.06 -27.68 -3.17
N ASP A 203 -7.05 -27.69 -2.29
CA ASP A 203 -6.53 -26.45 -1.70
C ASP A 203 -6.21 -25.47 -2.84
N THR A 204 -6.97 -24.37 -2.89
CA THR A 204 -6.86 -23.38 -3.96
C THR A 204 -5.48 -22.76 -3.91
N LYS A 205 -4.68 -23.01 -4.96
CA LYS A 205 -3.32 -22.45 -5.06
C LYS A 205 -3.37 -20.99 -5.48
N ILE A 206 -4.47 -20.58 -6.11
CA ILE A 206 -4.80 -19.21 -6.50
C ILE A 206 -5.91 -18.69 -5.58
N SER A 207 -5.63 -17.58 -4.88
CA SER A 207 -6.65 -16.91 -4.07
C SER A 207 -7.57 -16.08 -4.95
N LEU A 208 -8.86 -16.01 -4.61
CA LEU A 208 -9.81 -15.03 -5.16
C LEU A 208 -9.29 -13.59 -5.02
N GLU A 209 -8.51 -13.34 -3.96
CA GLU A 209 -7.82 -12.07 -3.74
C GLU A 209 -6.93 -11.69 -4.94
N PHE A 210 -6.36 -12.65 -5.68
CA PHE A 210 -5.48 -12.34 -6.79
C PHE A 210 -6.25 -11.88 -8.03
N LEU A 211 -7.35 -12.56 -8.37
CA LEU A 211 -8.19 -12.20 -9.51
C LEU A 211 -8.78 -10.80 -9.34
N THR A 212 -9.20 -10.47 -8.12
CA THR A 212 -9.71 -9.14 -7.76
C THR A 212 -8.66 -8.04 -7.83
N CYS A 213 -7.38 -8.33 -8.10
CA CYS A 213 -6.40 -7.28 -8.41
C CYS A 213 -6.58 -6.69 -9.82
N SER A 214 -7.26 -7.39 -10.74
CA SER A 214 -7.60 -6.82 -12.04
C SER A 214 -8.89 -6.02 -11.96
N LYS A 215 -8.82 -4.74 -12.36
CA LYS A 215 -10.01 -3.89 -12.50
C LYS A 215 -10.99 -4.44 -13.54
N HIS A 216 -10.47 -4.98 -14.66
CA HIS A 216 -11.29 -5.60 -15.69
C HIS A 216 -12.04 -6.82 -15.17
N PHE A 217 -11.41 -7.64 -14.33
CA PHE A 217 -12.08 -8.79 -13.71
C PHE A 217 -13.30 -8.34 -12.90
N TYR A 218 -13.17 -7.28 -12.10
CA TYR A 218 -14.27 -6.80 -11.29
C TYR A 218 -15.43 -6.23 -12.12
N MET A 219 -15.12 -5.30 -13.01
CA MET A 219 -16.12 -4.60 -13.84
C MET A 219 -16.92 -5.57 -14.72
N ASN A 220 -16.27 -6.64 -15.20
CA ASN A 220 -16.90 -7.65 -16.02
C ASN A 220 -17.36 -8.87 -15.21
N SER A 221 -17.18 -8.89 -13.89
CA SER A 221 -17.49 -10.07 -13.08
C SER A 221 -18.97 -10.43 -13.05
N ILE A 222 -19.82 -9.43 -13.21
CA ILE A 222 -21.28 -9.62 -13.24
C ILE A 222 -21.71 -10.31 -14.53
N THR A 223 -21.04 -10.06 -15.66
CA THR A 223 -21.48 -10.56 -16.98
C THR A 223 -20.67 -11.74 -17.50
N MET A 224 -19.37 -11.82 -17.18
CA MET A 224 -18.47 -12.83 -17.75
C MET A 224 -18.37 -14.12 -16.91
N PHE A 225 -18.76 -14.09 -15.64
CA PHE A 225 -18.41 -15.15 -14.68
C PHE A 225 -19.58 -15.61 -13.79
N GLU A 226 -20.83 -15.44 -14.25
CA GLU A 226 -22.05 -15.87 -13.55
C GLU A 226 -22.00 -17.36 -13.15
N ASP A 227 -21.50 -18.23 -14.04
CA ASP A 227 -21.40 -19.69 -13.86
C ASP A 227 -20.66 -20.18 -12.60
N ILE A 228 -19.84 -19.33 -11.96
CA ILE A 228 -19.06 -19.71 -10.76
C ILE A 228 -19.48 -18.88 -9.54
N ARG A 229 -20.22 -17.78 -9.74
CA ARG A 229 -20.65 -16.87 -8.67
C ARG A 229 -21.67 -17.52 -7.73
N GLU A 230 -22.51 -18.42 -8.23
CA GLU A 230 -23.69 -18.88 -7.48
C GLU A 230 -23.44 -19.98 -6.43
N GLU A 231 -22.39 -20.81 -6.54
CA GLU A 231 -22.23 -21.95 -5.61
C GLU A 231 -20.91 -22.01 -4.82
N THR A 232 -19.87 -21.23 -5.17
CA THR A 232 -18.54 -21.46 -4.54
C THR A 232 -17.74 -20.21 -4.19
N ILE A 233 -18.17 -19.02 -4.62
CA ILE A 233 -17.48 -17.77 -4.29
C ILE A 233 -18.06 -17.21 -2.99
N ASN A 234 -17.18 -16.89 -2.03
CA ASN A 234 -17.56 -16.08 -0.87
C ASN A 234 -17.82 -14.64 -1.35
N ASN A 235 -19.08 -14.33 -1.64
CA ASN A 235 -19.51 -13.04 -2.18
C ASN A 235 -19.12 -11.86 -1.28
N ILE A 236 -19.07 -12.07 0.04
CA ILE A 236 -18.63 -11.06 1.01
C ILE A 236 -17.16 -10.70 0.80
N ASN A 237 -16.29 -11.72 0.77
CA ASN A 237 -14.86 -11.51 0.53
C ASN A 237 -14.60 -10.96 -0.88
N PHE A 238 -15.37 -11.41 -1.87
CA PHE A 238 -15.28 -10.89 -3.22
C PHE A 238 -15.56 -9.39 -3.25
N PHE A 239 -16.68 -8.95 -2.69
CA PHE A 239 -17.03 -7.53 -2.58
C PHE A 239 -15.93 -6.75 -1.87
N HIS A 240 -15.54 -7.19 -0.67
CA HIS A 240 -14.52 -6.52 0.13
C HIS A 240 -13.18 -6.39 -0.60
N TYR A 241 -12.68 -7.45 -1.25
CA TYR A 241 -11.40 -7.38 -1.97
C TYR A 241 -11.42 -6.41 -3.15
N ASN A 242 -12.56 -6.27 -3.83
CA ASN A 242 -12.69 -5.33 -4.94
C ASN A 242 -12.79 -3.89 -4.43
N VAL A 243 -13.62 -3.65 -3.40
CA VAL A 243 -13.72 -2.37 -2.71
C VAL A 243 -12.35 -1.93 -2.22
N ALA A 244 -11.64 -2.80 -1.48
CA ALA A 244 -10.37 -2.49 -0.87
C ALA A 244 -9.27 -2.09 -1.88
N LYS A 245 -9.32 -2.62 -3.11
CA LYS A 245 -8.32 -2.36 -4.14
C LYS A 245 -8.69 -1.21 -5.05
N HIS A 246 -9.97 -1.06 -5.35
CA HIS A 246 -10.42 -0.28 -6.49
C HIS A 246 -11.39 0.85 -6.15
N ALA A 247 -11.97 0.93 -4.95
CA ALA A 247 -12.91 2.01 -4.60
C ALA A 247 -12.30 3.41 -4.67
N LYS A 248 -10.96 3.52 -4.56
CA LYS A 248 -10.21 4.77 -4.76
C LYS A 248 -10.14 5.25 -6.22
N ASP A 249 -10.55 4.43 -7.19
CA ASP A 249 -10.68 4.81 -8.59
C ASP A 249 -12.12 5.28 -8.83
N ASN A 250 -12.30 6.54 -9.23
CA ASN A 250 -13.63 7.14 -9.41
C ASN A 250 -14.52 6.32 -10.35
N SER A 251 -13.98 5.78 -11.44
CA SER A 251 -14.80 4.98 -12.37
C SER A 251 -15.31 3.68 -11.75
N VAL A 252 -14.55 3.09 -10.82
CA VAL A 252 -14.99 1.86 -10.12
C VAL A 252 -15.97 2.21 -9.02
N LEU A 253 -15.75 3.31 -8.30
CA LEU A 253 -16.72 3.79 -7.32
C LEU A 253 -18.07 4.09 -7.99
N ASP A 254 -18.06 4.81 -9.10
CA ASP A 254 -19.27 5.14 -9.87
C ASP A 254 -20.01 3.85 -10.28
N TYR A 255 -19.28 2.86 -10.83
CA TYR A 255 -19.86 1.54 -11.16
C TYR A 255 -20.49 0.83 -9.95
N ILE A 256 -19.83 0.85 -8.78
CA ILE A 256 -20.34 0.21 -7.55
C ILE A 256 -21.65 0.87 -7.12
N LEU A 257 -21.70 2.21 -7.12
CA LEU A 257 -22.87 2.97 -6.68
C LEU A 257 -24.04 2.83 -7.66
N GLU A 258 -23.77 2.88 -8.97
CA GLU A 258 -24.78 2.71 -10.03
C GLU A 258 -25.36 1.29 -10.09
N ASN A 259 -24.55 0.27 -9.79
CA ASN A 259 -24.94 -1.14 -9.86
C ASN A 259 -25.11 -1.78 -8.47
N TRP A 260 -25.43 -0.96 -7.47
CA TRP A 260 -25.45 -1.34 -6.06
C TRP A 260 -26.17 -2.66 -5.77
N GLU A 261 -27.40 -2.82 -6.27
CA GLU A 261 -28.23 -4.01 -6.05
C GLU A 261 -27.63 -5.32 -6.61
N LYS A 262 -26.75 -5.22 -7.61
CA LYS A 262 -26.08 -6.38 -8.23
C LYS A 262 -24.70 -6.64 -7.62
N VAL A 263 -24.01 -5.58 -7.22
CA VAL A 263 -22.62 -5.64 -6.73
C VAL A 263 -22.59 -5.97 -5.24
N LYS A 264 -23.50 -5.39 -4.45
CA LYS A 264 -23.57 -5.61 -3.01
C LYS A 264 -24.07 -7.04 -2.73
N PRO A 265 -23.32 -7.85 -1.97
CA PRO A 265 -23.81 -9.16 -1.54
C PRO A 265 -25.10 -9.03 -0.71
N LYS A 266 -26.08 -9.89 -0.99
CA LYS A 266 -27.39 -9.88 -0.30
C LYS A 266 -27.24 -10.10 1.22
N GLU A 267 -26.19 -10.82 1.60
CA GLU A 267 -25.83 -11.20 2.96
C GLU A 267 -25.30 -10.01 3.79
N ILE A 268 -24.80 -8.95 3.15
CA ILE A 268 -24.23 -7.78 3.83
C ILE A 268 -25.30 -6.69 3.98
N LYS A 269 -25.43 -6.15 5.20
CA LYS A 269 -26.27 -4.97 5.45
C LYS A 269 -25.76 -3.77 4.66
N MET A 270 -26.65 -2.92 4.16
CA MET A 270 -26.27 -1.72 3.42
C MET A 270 -25.26 -0.85 4.18
N THR A 271 -25.48 -0.65 5.48
CA THR A 271 -24.58 0.11 6.36
C THR A 271 -23.16 -0.45 6.37
N THR A 272 -23.02 -1.78 6.51
CA THR A 272 -21.72 -2.46 6.51
C THR A 272 -20.99 -2.33 5.17
N ALA A 273 -21.72 -2.44 4.05
CA ALA A 273 -21.13 -2.29 2.72
C ALA A 273 -20.66 -0.84 2.46
N LEU A 274 -21.46 0.15 2.87
CA LEU A 274 -21.07 1.56 2.78
C LEU A 274 -19.83 1.85 3.63
N ILE A 275 -19.79 1.38 4.88
CA ILE A 275 -18.63 1.51 5.77
C ILE A 275 -17.37 0.92 5.12
N ASP A 276 -17.47 -0.25 4.49
CA ASP A 276 -16.35 -0.87 3.79
C ASP A 276 -15.84 0.00 2.63
N ILE A 277 -16.73 0.61 1.84
CA ILE A 277 -16.36 1.54 0.77
C ILE A 277 -15.71 2.80 1.34
N ILE A 278 -16.31 3.41 2.36
CA ILE A 278 -15.82 4.64 3.00
C ILE A 278 -14.40 4.44 3.56
N ASN A 279 -14.09 3.24 4.07
CA ASN A 279 -12.75 2.89 4.53
C ASN A 279 -11.69 2.94 3.40
N HIS A 280 -12.08 2.79 2.12
CA HIS A 280 -11.17 2.65 0.99
C HIS A 280 -11.24 3.79 -0.05
N VAL A 281 -11.96 4.88 0.24
CA VAL A 281 -11.91 6.14 -0.53
C VAL A 281 -11.03 7.18 0.15
N TYR A 282 -10.42 8.07 -0.63
CA TYR A 282 -9.37 8.97 -0.15
C TYR A 282 -9.43 10.37 -0.77
N SER A 283 -10.56 10.74 -1.39
CA SER A 283 -10.82 12.10 -1.86
C SER A 283 -12.21 12.59 -1.43
N LYS A 284 -12.39 13.92 -1.42
CA LYS A 284 -13.66 14.54 -1.04
C LYS A 284 -14.73 14.27 -2.08
N GLU A 285 -14.37 14.36 -3.35
CA GLU A 285 -15.23 14.00 -4.46
C GLU A 285 -15.85 12.60 -4.27
N GLN A 286 -15.05 11.63 -3.85
CA GLN A 286 -15.54 10.26 -3.59
C GLN A 286 -16.52 10.20 -2.41
N LEU A 287 -16.25 10.94 -1.35
CA LEU A 287 -17.15 11.02 -0.19
C LEU A 287 -18.46 11.72 -0.56
N ASP A 288 -18.41 12.82 -1.30
CA ASP A 288 -19.58 13.56 -1.77
C ASP A 288 -20.47 12.67 -2.64
N LYS A 289 -19.88 11.88 -3.55
CA LYS A 289 -20.60 10.86 -4.35
C LYS A 289 -21.32 9.82 -3.47
N ILE A 290 -20.64 9.31 -2.43
CA ILE A 290 -21.25 8.35 -1.49
C ILE A 290 -22.40 9.01 -0.72
N MET A 291 -22.23 10.25 -0.27
CA MET A 291 -23.26 10.99 0.46
C MET A 291 -24.49 11.28 -0.41
N GLU A 292 -24.28 11.65 -1.67
CA GLU A 292 -25.36 11.84 -2.65
C GLU A 292 -26.10 10.53 -2.91
N PHE A 293 -25.36 9.42 -3.08
CA PHE A 293 -25.95 8.09 -3.20
C PHE A 293 -26.83 7.74 -1.99
N VAL A 294 -26.33 7.96 -0.76
CA VAL A 294 -27.09 7.70 0.47
C VAL A 294 -28.36 8.54 0.55
N LYS A 295 -28.34 9.83 0.15
CA LYS A 295 -29.52 10.70 0.10
C LYS A 295 -30.57 10.23 -0.91
N ASN A 296 -30.12 9.69 -2.04
CA ASN A 296 -31.00 9.23 -3.12
C ASN A 296 -31.65 7.88 -2.84
N LEU A 297 -31.04 7.08 -1.95
CA LEU A 297 -31.68 5.88 -1.41
C LEU A 297 -32.84 6.34 -0.53
N LYS A 298 -34.08 6.17 -1.00
CA LYS A 298 -35.33 6.45 -0.27
C LYS A 298 -35.51 5.54 0.96
N LEU A 299 -34.57 5.59 1.89
CA LEU A 299 -34.56 4.86 3.15
C LEU A 299 -35.53 5.54 4.13
N GLU A 300 -36.23 4.76 4.95
CA GLU A 300 -37.10 5.34 5.98
C GLU A 300 -36.31 6.25 6.94
N PRO A 301 -36.84 7.44 7.31
CA PRO A 301 -36.01 8.65 7.30
C PRO A 301 -35.23 8.99 8.57
N LEU A 302 -35.11 8.13 9.60
CA LEU A 302 -34.61 8.60 10.91
C LEU A 302 -33.53 7.77 11.60
N PHE A 303 -33.40 6.46 11.35
CA PHE A 303 -32.43 5.63 12.10
C PHE A 303 -31.19 5.21 11.29
N ILE A 304 -31.34 5.07 9.97
CA ILE A 304 -30.26 4.63 9.08
C ILE A 304 -29.30 5.79 8.77
N ASP A 305 -29.83 7.00 8.61
CA ASP A 305 -29.07 8.19 8.25
C ASP A 305 -28.08 8.59 9.38
N TYR A 306 -28.55 8.58 10.64
CA TYR A 306 -27.71 8.93 11.79
C TYR A 306 -26.55 7.94 12.03
N SER A 307 -26.83 6.62 11.98
CA SER A 307 -25.80 5.60 12.22
C SER A 307 -24.73 5.56 11.11
N ILE A 308 -25.13 5.79 9.86
CA ILE A 308 -24.19 5.91 8.74
C ILE A 308 -23.35 7.18 8.89
N LEU A 309 -23.97 8.32 9.20
CA LEU A 309 -23.28 9.59 9.38
C LEU A 309 -22.28 9.54 10.55
N GLU A 310 -22.64 8.92 11.67
CA GLU A 310 -21.74 8.72 12.81
C GLU A 310 -20.55 7.82 12.43
N SER A 311 -20.79 6.75 11.69
CA SER A 311 -19.74 5.86 11.19
C SER A 311 -18.81 6.57 10.21
N ILE A 312 -19.36 7.37 9.30
CA ILE A 312 -18.58 8.23 8.38
C ILE A 312 -17.69 9.17 9.20
N ASN A 313 -18.27 9.92 10.13
CA ASN A 313 -17.52 10.87 10.95
C ASN A 313 -16.39 10.19 11.74
N SER A 314 -16.66 9.03 12.33
CA SER A 314 -15.66 8.23 13.04
C SER A 314 -14.51 7.77 12.12
N ILE A 315 -14.84 7.26 10.92
CA ILE A 315 -13.83 6.85 9.94
C ILE A 315 -13.01 8.06 9.50
N LEU A 316 -13.66 9.15 9.09
CA LEU A 316 -12.99 10.37 8.66
C LEU A 316 -12.06 10.92 9.74
N PHE A 317 -12.52 10.96 10.99
CA PHE A 317 -11.70 11.38 12.13
C PHE A 317 -10.46 10.48 12.30
N SER A 318 -10.62 9.16 12.18
CA SER A 318 -9.50 8.21 12.20
C SER A 318 -8.52 8.47 11.06
N LYS A 319 -9.01 8.67 9.83
CA LYS A 319 -8.20 8.96 8.63
C LYS A 319 -7.37 10.24 8.82
N VAL A 320 -8.01 11.31 9.27
CA VAL A 320 -7.39 12.61 9.56
C VAL A 320 -6.34 12.47 10.65
N LYS A 321 -6.66 11.77 11.75
CA LYS A 321 -5.72 11.54 12.85
C LYS A 321 -4.47 10.79 12.39
N ILE A 322 -4.63 9.71 11.62
CA ILE A 322 -3.49 8.93 11.09
C ILE A 322 -2.65 9.80 10.16
N PHE A 323 -3.28 10.58 9.28
CA PHE A 323 -2.56 11.47 8.40
C PHE A 323 -1.76 12.52 9.18
N ILE A 324 -2.40 13.24 10.12
CA ILE A 324 -1.75 14.25 10.96
C ILE A 324 -0.56 13.67 11.75
N ILE A 325 -0.70 12.47 12.31
CA ILE A 325 0.40 11.81 13.02
C ILE A 325 1.63 11.64 12.12
N ASN A 326 1.40 11.29 10.86
CA ASN A 326 2.47 11.01 9.90
C ASN A 326 2.88 12.25 9.07
N LEU A 327 2.17 13.37 9.18
CA LEU A 327 2.53 14.65 8.55
C LEU A 327 3.90 15.16 8.95
N LYS A 328 4.42 14.78 10.11
CA LYS A 328 5.74 15.22 10.58
C LYS A 328 6.89 14.74 9.70
N VAL A 329 6.71 13.59 9.04
CA VAL A 329 7.65 13.08 8.03
C VAL A 329 7.54 13.88 6.74
N LEU A 330 6.37 14.49 6.49
CA LEU A 330 6.03 15.30 5.31
C LEU A 330 6.34 16.79 5.50
N SER A 331 6.40 17.29 6.74
CA SER A 331 6.38 18.73 7.06
C SER A 331 7.61 19.52 6.61
N HIS A 332 8.69 18.84 6.18
CA HIS A 332 9.82 19.51 5.54
C HIS A 332 9.56 19.85 4.05
N LEU A 333 8.68 19.10 3.38
CA LEU A 333 8.66 19.03 1.91
C LEU A 333 7.52 19.82 1.27
N HIS A 334 6.61 20.37 2.09
CA HIS A 334 5.63 21.37 1.67
C HIS A 334 5.54 22.46 2.74
N LYS A 335 5.89 23.72 2.41
CA LYS A 335 5.53 24.89 3.23
C LYS A 335 4.00 25.06 3.39
N ASN A 336 3.21 24.28 2.63
CA ASN A 336 1.76 24.30 2.54
C ASN A 336 1.11 22.95 2.90
N VAL A 337 1.71 22.13 3.78
CA VAL A 337 0.99 20.95 4.32
C VAL A 337 -0.22 21.39 5.16
N ALA A 338 -0.14 22.56 5.79
CA ALA A 338 -1.29 23.25 6.39
C ALA A 338 -2.32 23.75 5.36
N SER A 339 -2.21 23.33 4.09
CA SER A 339 -3.05 23.66 2.95
C SER A 339 -3.54 22.40 2.21
N SER A 340 -3.39 21.19 2.75
CA SER A 340 -4.01 20.00 2.15
C SER A 340 -5.53 20.21 2.17
N VAL A 341 -6.05 20.65 1.03
CA VAL A 341 -7.46 21.01 0.82
C VAL A 341 -8.36 19.90 1.33
N PHE A 342 -8.00 18.65 1.05
CA PHE A 342 -8.77 17.51 1.52
C PHE A 342 -8.88 17.43 3.04
N ILE A 343 -7.84 17.71 3.82
CA ILE A 343 -7.89 17.55 5.28
C ILE A 343 -8.48 18.75 5.97
N ILE A 344 -8.21 19.95 5.47
CA ILE A 344 -8.86 21.15 5.98
C ILE A 344 -10.36 21.05 5.75
N GLU A 345 -10.75 20.56 4.58
CA GLU A 345 -12.16 20.34 4.23
C GLU A 345 -12.76 19.14 4.96
N LEU A 346 -12.01 18.05 5.22
CA LEU A 346 -12.47 16.94 6.08
C LEU A 346 -12.67 17.38 7.52
N VAL A 347 -11.78 18.22 8.05
CA VAL A 347 -11.93 18.83 9.37
C VAL A 347 -13.12 19.78 9.39
N GLN A 348 -13.33 20.58 8.33
CA GLN A 348 -14.52 21.43 8.18
C GLN A 348 -15.82 20.62 8.07
N LEU A 349 -15.82 19.51 7.32
CA LEU A 349 -16.94 18.57 7.22
C LEU A 349 -17.26 17.94 8.58
N CYS A 350 -16.25 17.54 9.34
CA CYS A 350 -16.44 17.04 10.71
C CYS A 350 -17.02 18.14 11.61
N MET A 351 -16.60 19.39 11.47
CA MET A 351 -17.10 20.50 12.29
C MET A 351 -18.48 21.02 11.87
N SER A 352 -18.84 20.99 10.60
CA SER A 352 -20.16 21.45 10.12
C SER A 352 -21.31 20.55 10.57
N HIS A 353 -21.03 19.26 10.81
CA HIS A 353 -22.03 18.28 11.25
C HIS A 353 -22.09 18.08 12.78
N ILE A 354 -21.18 18.70 13.55
CA ILE A 354 -21.29 18.77 15.02
C ILE A 354 -22.27 19.91 15.44
N HIS A 355 -22.60 20.82 14.52
CA HIS A 355 -23.44 22.00 14.78
C HIS A 355 -24.80 21.99 14.06
N SER A 356 -25.15 20.91 13.36
CA SER A 356 -26.49 20.65 12.80
C SER A 356 -27.15 19.50 13.54
#